data_AF-A0A395TZI5-F1
#
_entry.id   AF-A0A395TZI5-F1
#
_cell.length_a   1.000
_cell.length_b   1.000
_cell.length_c   1.000
_cell.angle_alpha   90.00
_cell.angle_beta   90.00
_cell.angle_gamma   90.00
#
_symmetry.space_group_name_H-M   'P 1'
#
loop_
_entity.id
_entity.type
_entity.pdbx_description
1 polymer ?
#
loop_
_entity_poly.entity_id
_entity_poly.type
_entity_poly.pdbx_seq_one_letter_code
_entity_poly.pdbx_strand_id
1 'polypeptide(L)'
;MPVVITFDIEAAPPQERNRIQSAFERFGWQNLGGSSYRYPRLGTEDQPVEDWFNHVIPALTLFRQYLISSGRSLGCFTLDVQSTTGFDLDTGFGTAPQNPDDVRLYAPTNTAFGERNLKQWLGALTYPYPVGDSEE
;
A
#
# COMPACT_ATOMS: atom_id res chain seq x y z
N MET A 1 -13.13 -6.50 -6.41
CA MET A 1 -12.37 -7.74 -6.68
C MET A 1 -11.14 -7.75 -5.77
N PRO A 2 -10.47 -8.87 -5.51
CA PRO A 2 -9.25 -8.81 -4.71
C PRO A 2 -8.08 -8.33 -5.58
N VAL A 3 -7.23 -7.49 -5.01
CA VAL A 3 -5.86 -7.29 -5.45
C VAL A 3 -5.00 -8.30 -4.70
N VAL A 4 -4.22 -9.10 -5.43
CA VAL A 4 -3.32 -10.09 -4.84
C VAL A 4 -1.89 -9.79 -5.30
N ILE A 5 -0.98 -9.68 -4.35
CA ILE A 5 0.45 -9.57 -4.62
C ILE A 5 1.15 -10.80 -4.07
N THR A 6 2.03 -11.40 -4.86
CA THR A 6 2.98 -12.41 -4.41
C THR A 6 4.38 -11.98 -4.83
N PHE A 7 5.33 -12.10 -3.93
CA PHE A 7 6.72 -11.76 -4.23
C PHE A 7 7.69 -12.71 -3.56
N ASP A 8 8.95 -12.71 -3.98
CA ASP A 8 10.03 -13.34 -3.22
C ASP A 8 11.28 -12.46 -3.22
N ILE A 9 11.80 -12.19 -2.02
CA ILE A 9 12.96 -11.31 -1.81
C ILE A 9 14.12 -12.19 -1.36
N GLU A 10 15.17 -12.21 -2.16
CA GLU A 10 16.35 -13.01 -1.91
C GLU A 10 17.04 -12.60 -0.60
N ALA A 11 17.34 -13.58 0.25
CA ALA A 11 18.04 -13.39 1.52
C ALA A 11 17.45 -12.29 2.44
N ALA A 12 16.13 -12.02 2.36
CA ALA A 12 15.48 -11.07 3.27
C ALA A 12 15.43 -11.63 4.71
N PRO A 13 16.07 -10.96 5.69
CA PRO A 13 16.09 -11.39 7.08
C PRO A 13 14.69 -11.27 7.71
N PRO A 14 14.42 -12.02 8.80
CA PRO A 14 13.10 -12.01 9.45
C PRO A 14 12.60 -10.62 9.85
N GLN A 15 13.48 -9.73 10.28
CA GLN A 15 13.10 -8.36 10.69
C GLN A 15 12.50 -7.56 9.53
N GLU A 16 13.00 -7.75 8.32
CA GLU A 16 12.52 -7.03 7.15
C GLU A 16 11.21 -7.62 6.63
N ARG A 17 11.08 -8.96 6.64
CA ARG A 17 9.80 -9.62 6.34
C ARG A 17 8.70 -9.15 7.30
N ASN A 18 9.01 -9.02 8.59
CA ASN A 18 8.09 -8.47 9.59
C ASN A 18 7.71 -7.01 9.27
N ARG A 19 8.68 -6.17 8.87
CA ARG A 19 8.39 -4.77 8.47
C ARG A 19 7.44 -4.69 7.28
N ILE A 20 7.67 -5.50 6.25
CA ILE A 20 6.80 -5.54 5.06
C ILE A 20 5.41 -6.00 5.47
N GLN A 21 5.31 -7.12 6.21
CA GLN A 21 4.03 -7.61 6.72
C GLN A 21 3.30 -6.53 7.52
N SER A 22 3.98 -5.86 8.45
CA SER A 22 3.41 -4.81 9.29
C SER A 22 2.90 -3.64 8.46
N ALA A 23 3.66 -3.20 7.44
CA ALA A 23 3.26 -2.10 6.57
C ALA A 23 2.06 -2.46 5.69
N PHE A 24 2.05 -3.63 5.06
CA PHE A 24 0.91 -4.13 4.29
C PHE A 24 -0.34 -4.25 5.14
N GLU A 25 -0.23 -4.88 6.31
CA GLU A 25 -1.36 -5.04 7.22
C GLU A 25 -1.91 -3.71 7.72
N ARG A 26 -1.07 -2.68 7.90
CA ARG A 26 -1.50 -1.32 8.25
C ARG A 26 -2.32 -0.65 7.15
N PHE A 27 -2.00 -0.90 5.88
CA PHE A 27 -2.85 -0.50 4.76
C PHE A 27 -4.05 -1.45 4.57
N GLY A 28 -4.32 -2.32 5.53
CA GLY A 28 -5.48 -3.17 5.47
C GLY A 28 -5.31 -4.41 4.60
N TRP A 29 -4.11 -4.74 4.13
CA TRP A 29 -3.88 -6.00 3.44
C TRP A 29 -3.96 -7.18 4.43
N GLN A 30 -4.31 -8.36 3.92
CA GLN A 30 -4.30 -9.61 4.66
C GLN A 30 -3.17 -10.49 4.13
N ASN A 31 -2.31 -10.95 5.04
CA ASN A 31 -1.31 -11.96 4.73
C ASN A 31 -1.99 -13.31 4.45
N LEU A 32 -1.73 -13.90 3.28
CA LEU A 32 -2.23 -15.22 2.88
C LEU A 32 -1.27 -16.37 3.24
N GLY A 33 -0.08 -16.04 3.73
CA GLY A 33 1.02 -16.94 4.00
C GLY A 33 2.28 -16.57 3.21
N GLY A 34 3.43 -16.66 3.86
CA GLY A 34 4.73 -16.35 3.25
C GLY A 34 4.80 -14.90 2.77
N SER A 35 4.94 -14.72 1.46
CA SER A 35 5.10 -13.43 0.79
C SER A 35 3.90 -13.11 -0.13
N SER A 36 2.72 -13.64 0.21
CA SER A 36 1.48 -13.42 -0.53
C SER A 36 0.49 -12.61 0.30
N TYR A 37 -0.06 -11.55 -0.28
CA TYR A 37 -1.00 -10.64 0.38
C TYR A 37 -2.20 -10.37 -0.51
N ARG A 38 -3.38 -10.23 0.11
CA ARG A 38 -4.61 -9.81 -0.58
C ARG A 38 -5.18 -8.53 0.00
N TYR A 39 -5.90 -7.80 -0.83
CA TYR A 39 -6.68 -6.63 -0.44
C TYR A 39 -7.99 -6.58 -1.23
N PRO A 40 -9.14 -6.24 -0.64
CA PRO A 40 -9.37 -6.04 0.79
C PRO A 40 -9.34 -7.37 1.59
N ARG A 41 -9.35 -7.28 2.92
CA ARG A 41 -9.42 -8.45 3.81
C ARG A 41 -10.73 -9.22 3.58
N LEU A 42 -10.69 -10.54 3.75
CA LEU A 42 -11.91 -11.36 3.71
C LEU A 42 -12.74 -11.18 4.98
N GLY A 43 -14.06 -11.14 4.81
CA GLY A 43 -15.01 -11.22 5.91
C GLY A 43 -15.04 -9.97 6.80
N THR A 44 -14.56 -8.84 6.30
CA THR A 44 -14.56 -7.56 7.00
C THR A 44 -15.55 -6.61 6.37
N GLU A 45 -16.50 -6.09 7.16
CA GLU A 45 -17.49 -5.10 6.71
C GLU A 45 -16.88 -3.71 6.48
N ASP A 46 -15.70 -3.47 7.06
CA ASP A 46 -15.06 -2.16 7.14
C ASP A 46 -14.10 -1.87 5.97
N GLN A 47 -14.06 -2.78 4.99
CA GLN A 47 -13.38 -2.67 3.69
C GLN A 47 -14.23 -3.28 2.57
N PRO A 48 -15.42 -2.72 2.27
CA PRO A 48 -16.34 -3.33 1.30
C PRO A 48 -15.82 -3.25 -0.14
N VAL A 49 -14.94 -2.29 -0.44
CA VAL A 49 -14.40 -2.03 -1.79
C VAL A 49 -12.91 -1.72 -1.74
N GLU A 50 -12.28 -1.78 -2.92
CA GLU A 50 -10.87 -1.45 -3.07
C GLU A 50 -10.65 0.07 -2.94
N ASP A 51 -9.67 0.48 -2.13
CA ASP A 51 -9.22 1.88 -2.06
C ASP A 51 -7.80 1.96 -2.64
N TRP A 52 -7.73 2.34 -3.92
CA TRP A 52 -6.49 2.33 -4.65
C TRP A 52 -5.55 3.45 -4.22
N PHE A 53 -6.08 4.65 -4.02
CA PHE A 53 -5.27 5.83 -3.73
C PHE A 53 -4.77 5.87 -2.29
N ASN A 54 -5.53 5.32 -1.34
CA ASN A 54 -5.19 5.42 0.08
C ASN A 54 -4.55 4.15 0.66
N HIS A 55 -4.82 2.97 0.07
CA HIS A 55 -4.30 1.69 0.60
C HIS A 55 -3.44 0.91 -0.41
N VAL A 56 -3.91 0.70 -1.64
CA VAL A 56 -3.20 -0.19 -2.59
C VAL A 56 -1.91 0.44 -3.10
N ILE A 57 -2.01 1.61 -3.76
CA ILE A 57 -0.84 2.29 -4.34
C ILE A 57 0.17 2.67 -3.25
N PRO A 58 -0.24 3.19 -2.07
CA PRO A 58 0.70 3.47 -0.99
C PRO A 58 1.46 2.22 -0.50
N ALA A 59 0.78 1.09 -0.32
CA ALA A 59 1.43 -0.16 0.07
C ALA A 59 2.46 -0.64 -0.96
N LEU A 60 2.10 -0.62 -2.25
CA LEU A 60 2.99 -1.02 -3.35
C LEU A 60 4.18 -0.07 -3.48
N THR A 61 3.97 1.23 -3.28
CA THR A 61 5.03 2.25 -3.33
C THR A 61 6.00 2.08 -2.18
N LEU A 62 5.51 1.84 -0.97
CA LEU A 62 6.35 1.56 0.19
C LEU A 62 7.13 0.26 0.04
N PHE A 63 6.52 -0.78 -0.53
CA PHE A 63 7.21 -2.02 -0.90
C PHE A 63 8.35 -1.78 -1.89
N ARG A 64 8.07 -1.05 -2.98
CA ARG A 64 9.07 -0.66 -3.98
C ARG A 64 10.22 0.13 -3.35
N GLN A 65 9.91 1.11 -2.51
CA GLN A 65 10.90 1.91 -1.80
C GLN A 65 11.80 1.05 -0.92
N TYR A 66 11.20 0.12 -0.18
CA TYR A 66 11.94 -0.84 0.64
C TYR A 66 12.89 -1.68 -0.23
N LEU A 67 12.42 -2.25 -1.35
CA LEU A 67 13.27 -3.04 -2.25
C LEU A 67 14.48 -2.24 -2.73
N ILE A 68 14.27 -1.03 -3.25
CA ILE A 68 15.33 -0.14 -3.73
C ILE A 68 16.34 0.16 -2.62
N SER A 69 15.86 0.53 -1.43
CA SER A 69 16.73 0.86 -0.29
C SER A 69 17.51 -0.34 0.25
N SER A 70 16.94 -1.53 0.12
CA SER A 70 17.51 -2.77 0.64
C SER A 70 18.63 -3.34 -0.23
N GLY A 71 18.69 -2.95 -1.51
CA GLY A 71 19.62 -3.48 -2.50
C GLY A 71 19.42 -4.98 -2.82
N ARG A 72 18.30 -5.58 -2.38
CA ARG A 72 18.02 -7.01 -2.56
C ARG A 72 17.30 -7.29 -3.87
N SER A 73 17.62 -8.43 -4.45
CA SER A 73 16.98 -8.94 -5.66
C SER A 73 15.58 -9.46 -5.36
N LEU A 74 14.70 -9.30 -6.35
CA LEU A 74 13.34 -9.82 -6.36
C LEU A 74 13.31 -11.04 -7.29
N GLY A 75 13.15 -12.24 -6.73
CA GLY A 75 13.18 -13.49 -7.49
C GLY A 75 11.86 -13.77 -8.23
N CYS A 76 10.74 -13.47 -7.56
CA CYS A 76 9.40 -13.58 -8.14
C CYS A 76 8.59 -12.33 -7.77
N PHE A 77 7.72 -11.89 -8.68
CA PHE A 77 6.75 -10.83 -8.44
C PHE A 77 5.52 -11.02 -9.33
N THR A 78 4.35 -11.12 -8.72
CA THR A 78 3.07 -11.08 -9.40
C THR A 78 2.15 -10.08 -8.71
N LEU A 79 1.38 -9.35 -9.51
CA LEU A 79 0.28 -8.51 -9.07
C LEU A 79 -0.94 -8.91 -9.91
N ASP A 80 -1.87 -9.61 -9.28
CA ASP A 80 -3.13 -10.02 -9.88
C ASP A 80 -4.23 -9.03 -9.46
N VAL A 81 -4.90 -8.47 -10.45
CA VAL A 81 -5.96 -7.48 -10.29
C VAL A 81 -6.99 -7.66 -11.40
N GLN A 82 -8.26 -7.62 -11.01
CA GLN A 82 -9.39 -7.58 -11.93
C GLN A 82 -10.34 -6.44 -11.56
N SER A 83 -9.82 -5.21 -11.58
CA SER A 83 -10.60 -4.03 -11.28
C SER A 83 -10.18 -2.85 -12.15
N THR A 84 -11.10 -1.90 -12.30
CA THR A 84 -10.83 -0.57 -12.84
C THR A 84 -11.02 0.40 -11.70
N THR A 85 -10.06 1.30 -11.51
CA THR A 85 -10.09 2.28 -10.45
C THR A 85 -9.77 3.67 -11.00
N GLY A 86 -10.21 4.70 -10.31
CA GLY A 86 -10.05 6.08 -10.67
C GLY A 86 -10.79 6.95 -9.69
N PHE A 87 -10.36 8.20 -9.61
CA PHE A 87 -11.08 9.26 -8.93
C PHE A 87 -11.38 10.33 -9.97
N ASP A 88 -12.65 10.62 -10.16
CA ASP A 88 -13.12 11.66 -11.06
C ASP A 88 -13.68 12.81 -10.23
N LEU A 89 -12.99 13.96 -10.31
CA LEU A 89 -13.33 15.18 -9.61
C LEU A 89 -14.69 15.76 -10.06
N ASP A 90 -15.03 15.61 -11.34
CA ASP A 90 -16.22 16.22 -11.92
C ASP A 90 -17.49 15.45 -11.56
N THR A 91 -17.38 14.12 -11.48
CA THR A 91 -18.50 13.24 -11.12
C THR A 91 -18.53 12.84 -9.64
N GLY A 92 -17.43 13.08 -8.91
CA GLY A 92 -17.25 12.60 -7.54
C GLY A 92 -17.15 11.06 -7.46
N PHE A 93 -16.85 10.40 -8.57
CA PHE A 93 -16.73 8.94 -8.62
C PHE A 93 -15.39 8.48 -8.04
N GLY A 94 -15.42 7.43 -7.20
CA GLY A 94 -14.24 6.85 -6.57
C GLY A 94 -13.83 7.54 -5.27
N THR A 95 -12.77 7.04 -4.65
CA THR A 95 -12.20 7.63 -3.41
C THR A 95 -11.02 8.52 -3.77
N ALA A 96 -11.07 9.80 -3.42
CA ALA A 96 -9.95 10.71 -3.60
C ALA A 96 -8.75 10.31 -2.73
N PRO A 97 -7.52 10.69 -3.09
CA PRO A 97 -6.40 10.70 -2.17
C PRO A 97 -6.73 11.54 -0.93
N GLN A 98 -6.52 10.96 0.25
CA GLN A 98 -6.85 11.56 1.55
C GLN A 98 -5.62 12.23 2.17
N ASN A 99 -5.87 13.12 3.12
CA ASN A 99 -4.82 13.61 4.00
C ASN A 99 -4.24 12.42 4.80
N PRO A 100 -2.91 12.34 5.01
CA PRO A 100 -2.28 11.29 5.81
C PRO A 100 -2.93 11.00 7.17
N ASP A 101 -3.49 12.02 7.82
CA ASP A 101 -4.15 11.85 9.11
C ASP A 101 -5.54 11.21 9.02
N ASP A 102 -6.19 11.34 7.86
CA ASP A 102 -7.52 10.80 7.55
C ASP A 102 -7.45 9.38 6.95
N VAL A 103 -6.28 8.97 6.43
CA VAL A 103 -6.08 7.61 5.92
C VAL A 103 -6.28 6.61 7.05
N ARG A 104 -7.25 5.71 6.87
CA ARG A 104 -7.56 4.67 7.85
C ARG A 104 -6.47 3.61 7.89
N LEU A 105 -5.73 3.56 8.98
CA LEU A 105 -4.73 2.51 9.22
C LEU A 105 -5.27 1.43 10.16
N TYR A 106 -4.84 0.19 9.91
CA TYR A 106 -5.29 -0.98 10.64
C TYR A 106 -4.20 -1.47 11.61
N ALA A 107 -4.62 -2.09 12.71
CA ALA A 107 -3.69 -2.76 13.60
C ALA A 107 -3.07 -3.98 12.88
N PRO A 108 -1.73 -4.07 12.79
CA PRO A 108 -1.07 -5.24 12.22
C PRO A 108 -0.92 -6.36 13.26
N THR A 109 -0.74 -7.59 12.81
CA THR A 109 -0.42 -8.75 13.65
C THR A 109 0.96 -8.61 14.28
N ASN A 110 1.88 -7.90 13.61
CA ASN A 110 3.19 -7.56 14.16
C ASN A 110 3.46 -6.05 14.07
N THR A 111 4.08 -5.47 15.09
CA THR A 111 4.28 -4.01 15.21
C THR A 111 5.64 -3.53 14.69
N ALA A 112 6.30 -4.29 13.81
CA ALA A 112 7.65 -4.00 13.33
C ALA A 112 7.75 -2.70 12.50
N PHE A 113 6.64 -2.21 11.96
CA PHE A 113 6.53 -0.90 11.32
C PHE A 113 5.58 0.00 12.12
N GLY A 114 6.06 1.17 12.54
CA GLY A 114 5.29 2.10 13.37
C GLY A 114 4.29 2.91 12.55
N GLU A 115 3.09 3.12 13.10
CA GLU A 115 2.04 3.93 12.47
C GLU A 115 2.49 5.36 12.19
N ARG A 116 3.17 5.97 13.16
CA ARG A 116 3.71 7.33 13.04
C ARG A 116 4.63 7.47 11.83
N ASN A 117 5.48 6.48 11.59
CA ASN A 117 6.40 6.49 10.45
C ASN A 117 5.63 6.34 9.13
N LEU A 118 4.52 5.59 9.13
CA LEU A 118 3.68 5.42 7.96
C LEU A 118 2.95 6.72 7.61
N LYS A 119 2.35 7.38 8.61
CA LYS A 119 1.70 8.69 8.43
C LYS A 119 2.70 9.77 8.00
N GLN A 120 3.89 9.79 8.59
CA GLN A 120 4.96 10.70 8.17
C GLN A 120 5.37 10.45 6.70
N TRP A 121 5.49 9.19 6.29
CA TRP A 121 5.82 8.84 4.91
C TRP A 121 4.70 9.25 3.94
N LEU A 122 3.43 8.98 4.27
CA LEU A 122 2.28 9.44 3.51
C LEU A 122 2.26 10.96 3.36
N GLY A 123 2.55 11.70 4.43
CA GLY A 123 2.58 13.17 4.41
C GLY A 123 3.75 13.79 3.66
N ALA A 124 4.74 12.99 3.28
CA ALA A 124 5.81 13.43 2.39
C ALA A 124 5.43 13.29 0.90
N LEU A 125 4.33 12.61 0.57
CA LEU A 125 3.85 12.48 -0.80
C LEU A 125 3.15 13.76 -1.24
N THR A 126 3.64 14.40 -2.31
CA THR A 126 3.00 15.59 -2.87
C THR A 126 1.76 15.20 -3.69
N TYR A 127 0.59 15.72 -3.34
CA TYR A 127 -0.64 15.63 -4.13
C TYR A 127 -1.58 16.83 -3.84
N PRO A 128 -2.26 17.42 -4.86
CA PRO A 128 -2.10 17.15 -6.28
C PRO A 128 -0.68 17.49 -6.75
N TYR A 129 -0.18 16.76 -7.75
CA TYR A 129 1.13 17.06 -8.31
C TYR A 129 1.07 18.42 -9.02
N PRO A 130 2.08 19.29 -8.86
CA PRO A 130 2.17 20.49 -9.66
C PRO A 130 2.19 20.07 -11.13
N VAL A 131 1.18 20.48 -11.89
CA VAL A 131 1.19 20.35 -13.34
C VAL A 131 2.23 21.33 -13.85
N GLY A 132 3.19 20.84 -14.65
CA GLY A 132 4.39 21.57 -15.06
C GLY A 132 4.19 22.77 -16.01
N ASP A 133 3.08 23.48 -15.90
CA ASP A 133 2.74 24.65 -16.72
C ASP A 133 2.57 25.91 -15.86
N SER A 134 3.47 26.14 -14.91
CA SER A 134 3.77 27.51 -14.50
C SER A 134 4.90 28.02 -15.38
N GLU A 135 4.56 28.53 -16.56
CA GLU A 135 5.39 29.53 -17.22
C GLU A 135 5.46 30.75 -16.29
N GLU A 136 6.60 30.94 -15.63
CA GLU A 136 7.11 32.25 -15.19
C GLU A 136 8.60 32.36 -15.53
#